data_AF-A0A517P327-F1
#
_entry.id   AF-A0A517P327-F1
#
_cell.length_a   1.000
_cell.length_b   1.000
_cell.length_c   1.000
_cell.angle_alpha   90.00
_cell.angle_beta   90.00
_cell.angle_gamma   90.00
#
_symmetry.space_group_name_H-M   'P 1'
#
loop_
_entity.id
_entity.type
_entity.pdbx_description
1 polymer ?
#
loop_
_entity_poly.entity_id
_entity_poly.type
_entity_poly.pdbx_seq_one_letter_code
_entity_poly.pdbx_strand_id
1 'polypeptide(L)'
;MSKKLNSLVGKIHQGDCIDGMKSVPSESVQLVFADPPFNIGYDYDEYDDRLDAEKYVEWSRDWMTEVHRMLSPTGTFWLAIGDEYAAELKIEAQKIGFHTRNWVVWYYTFGVNCKNKFTRSHAHLFYFVKDNDNFTFNRDAIAVPSARQLVYGDKRANPKGRLPDDTWILRPQDCVDGFTADEDLWYFPRVAGTFKERAGFHGCQMPEQLMGRIVRGCSDPDDVVVDPFSGSSTTITVAKKLGRKYFSFELSKEYAKLGSKRLESACVGDPLDGSAEPTVSAPSTSAGKKLGEKRPSKKKSPAPTNLLFDLEESQVESQSIVEAFSESNRGFSVDRLIADPVLNEDFQLQCARRDVPGTGAERNRFLFRLRKSGKLKRAGIETSKRTSITWDQMEPYLFASEIAWRQISDLYANMSLDELLSDPRLADKFDKLAMAYSPGFTSLDYRWAALKLRKEGSKGRSRAQASTPKQLGIRKFKKADVKRLSKIDFASLDQVPAVYALRDGDNHYVYAGETSDLKSRIEAQFCESTREGWPAFGVDIDTLELAIVQVGSITDARLARQSRLLKWYSPQWNFNERLAV
;
A
#
# COMPACT_ATOMS: atom_id res chain seq x y z
N MET A 1 36.17 -26.52 10.69
CA MET A 1 35.99 -25.23 11.41
C MET A 1 36.84 -25.26 12.68
N SER A 2 37.59 -24.21 12.99
CA SER A 2 38.50 -24.22 14.16
C SER A 2 37.72 -24.20 15.49
N LYS A 3 38.31 -24.73 16.57
CA LYS A 3 37.69 -24.71 17.91
C LYS A 3 37.31 -23.30 18.36
N LYS A 4 38.12 -22.31 17.97
CA LYS A 4 37.91 -20.89 18.28
C LYS A 4 36.69 -20.34 17.53
N LEU A 5 36.55 -20.61 16.23
CA LEU A 5 35.39 -20.18 15.44
C LEU A 5 34.10 -20.86 15.91
N ASN A 6 34.13 -22.15 16.21
CA ASN A 6 32.97 -22.87 16.77
C ASN A 6 32.44 -22.25 18.06
N SER A 7 33.33 -21.66 18.87
CA SER A 7 32.92 -20.99 20.12
C SER A 7 32.22 -19.65 19.90
N LEU A 8 32.31 -19.08 18.70
CA LEU A 8 31.71 -17.79 18.33
C LEU A 8 30.34 -17.96 17.69
N VAL A 9 30.15 -19.00 16.89
CA VAL A 9 28.93 -19.23 16.09
C VAL A 9 27.68 -19.37 16.98
N GLY A 10 26.56 -18.84 16.50
CA GLY A 10 25.22 -19.02 17.04
C GLY A 10 24.73 -17.90 17.96
N LYS A 11 25.52 -16.85 18.19
CA LYS A 11 25.24 -15.81 19.19
C LYS A 11 25.74 -14.43 18.78
N ILE A 12 25.22 -13.44 19.49
CA ILE A 12 25.68 -12.05 19.52
C ILE A 12 26.70 -11.93 20.64
N HIS A 13 27.88 -11.38 20.35
CA HIS A 13 28.91 -11.10 21.34
C HIS A 13 28.85 -9.63 21.73
N GLN A 14 28.56 -9.35 22.99
CA GLN A 14 28.52 -7.99 23.50
C GLN A 14 29.94 -7.45 23.69
N GLY A 15 30.25 -6.31 23.06
CA GLY A 15 31.55 -5.66 23.11
C GLY A 15 31.94 -4.95 21.81
N ASP A 16 33.12 -4.34 21.82
CA ASP A 16 33.68 -3.67 20.65
C ASP A 16 33.93 -4.65 19.50
N CYS A 17 33.56 -4.24 18.29
CA CYS A 17 33.65 -5.10 17.11
C CYS A 17 35.10 -5.35 16.69
N ILE A 18 36.01 -4.37 16.80
CA ILE A 18 37.40 -4.52 16.39
C ILE A 18 38.10 -5.51 17.32
N ASP A 19 37.92 -5.35 18.63
CA ASP A 19 38.48 -6.25 19.63
C ASP A 19 37.89 -7.67 19.54
N GLY A 20 36.58 -7.77 19.30
CA GLY A 20 35.91 -9.04 19.04
C GLY A 20 36.47 -9.73 17.80
N MET A 21 36.62 -9.01 16.69
CA MET A 21 37.10 -9.52 15.41
C MET A 21 38.56 -9.98 15.46
N LYS A 22 39.45 -9.33 16.22
CA LYS A 22 40.84 -9.80 16.47
C LYS A 22 40.89 -11.24 16.99
N SER A 23 39.84 -11.68 17.70
CA SER A 23 39.75 -13.04 18.22
C SER A 23 39.35 -14.07 17.15
N VAL A 24 38.76 -13.65 16.04
CA VAL A 24 38.32 -14.53 14.95
C VAL A 24 39.52 -15.00 14.13
N PRO A 25 39.64 -16.29 13.81
CA PRO A 25 40.71 -16.79 12.93
C PRO A 25 40.70 -16.11 11.55
N SER A 26 41.87 -15.89 10.98
CA SER A 26 41.98 -15.40 9.61
C SER A 26 41.34 -16.37 8.63
N GLU A 27 40.81 -15.85 7.52
CA GLU A 27 40.30 -16.64 6.39
C GLU A 27 39.22 -17.69 6.75
N SER A 28 38.37 -17.36 7.71
CA SER A 28 37.41 -18.29 8.30
C SER A 28 35.94 -17.92 8.09
N VAL A 29 35.67 -16.77 7.47
CA VAL A 29 34.33 -16.21 7.21
C VAL A 29 34.06 -16.12 5.70
N GLN A 30 32.84 -16.40 5.27
CA GLN A 30 32.45 -16.39 3.84
C GLN A 30 31.71 -15.12 3.43
N LEU A 31 30.91 -14.54 4.33
CA LEU A 31 30.18 -13.31 4.04
C LEU A 31 30.23 -12.39 5.27
N VAL A 32 30.61 -11.14 5.05
CA VAL A 32 30.46 -10.07 6.02
C VAL A 32 29.52 -9.02 5.45
N PHE A 33 28.50 -8.64 6.22
CA PHE A 33 27.69 -7.46 5.94
C PHE A 33 27.86 -6.47 7.09
N ALA A 34 28.29 -5.25 6.79
CA ALA A 34 28.48 -4.19 7.77
C ALA A 34 27.51 -3.04 7.50
N ASP A 35 26.75 -2.68 8.53
CA ASP A 35 25.93 -1.46 8.62
C ASP A 35 26.46 -0.59 9.77
N PRO A 36 27.65 0.04 9.61
CA PRO A 36 28.24 0.86 10.66
C PRO A 36 27.37 2.08 10.97
N PRO A 37 27.60 2.78 12.09
CA PRO A 37 27.12 4.14 12.29
C PRO A 37 27.57 5.05 11.14
N PHE A 38 26.67 5.88 10.60
CA PHE A 38 26.93 6.68 9.39
C PHE A 38 27.63 8.02 9.69
N ASN A 39 27.92 8.31 10.95
CA ASN A 39 28.51 9.57 11.42
C ASN A 39 27.64 10.79 11.04
N ILE A 40 26.34 10.68 11.26
CA ILE A 40 25.32 11.69 10.92
C ILE A 40 24.65 12.30 12.16
N GLY A 41 25.16 11.98 13.35
CA GLY A 41 24.61 12.40 14.63
C GLY A 41 23.36 11.64 15.05
N TYR A 42 23.26 10.36 14.68
CA TYR A 42 22.24 9.48 15.25
C TYR A 42 22.51 9.22 16.74
N ASP A 43 21.46 9.22 17.56
CA ASP A 43 21.55 9.04 19.01
C ASP A 43 21.57 7.54 19.35
N TYR A 44 22.76 6.98 19.49
CA TYR A 44 22.98 5.63 20.03
C TYR A 44 23.14 5.70 21.56
N ASP A 45 22.86 4.59 22.24
CA ASP A 45 22.98 4.50 23.70
C ASP A 45 24.43 4.52 24.19
N GLU A 46 25.35 3.89 23.47
CA GLU A 46 26.75 3.70 23.91
C GLU A 46 27.80 4.26 22.92
N TYR A 47 27.39 4.89 21.79
CA TYR A 47 28.31 5.35 20.73
C TYR A 47 28.02 6.80 20.30
N ASP A 48 29.07 7.61 20.13
CA ASP A 48 28.95 8.98 19.60
C ASP A 48 29.09 9.00 18.07
N ASP A 49 27.98 9.21 17.37
CA ASP A 49 27.89 9.26 15.91
C ASP A 49 28.27 10.63 15.31
N ARG A 50 29.16 11.37 15.98
CA ARG A 50 29.67 12.70 15.57
C ARG A 50 31.19 12.79 15.70
N LEU A 51 31.88 11.75 15.26
CA LEU A 51 33.32 11.75 15.17
C LEU A 51 33.79 12.78 14.13
N ASP A 52 34.95 13.35 14.42
CA ASP A 52 35.76 14.08 13.45
C ASP A 52 36.00 13.23 12.19
N ALA A 53 35.97 13.85 11.01
CA ALA A 53 35.90 13.14 9.74
C ALA A 53 37.09 12.19 9.53
N GLU A 54 38.30 12.68 9.81
CA GLU A 54 39.53 11.89 9.73
C GLU A 54 39.49 10.71 10.72
N LYS A 55 39.05 10.94 11.95
CA LYS A 55 38.92 9.89 12.96
C LYS A 55 37.90 8.82 12.58
N TYR A 56 36.77 9.23 11.98
CA TYR A 56 35.76 8.28 11.51
C TYR A 56 36.29 7.38 10.39
N VAL A 57 37.04 7.96 9.44
CA VAL A 57 37.66 7.22 8.35
C VAL A 57 38.77 6.29 8.87
N GLU A 58 39.58 6.74 9.83
CA GLU A 58 40.61 5.92 10.48
C GLU A 58 39.99 4.74 11.25
N TRP A 59 39.01 5.01 12.11
CA TRP A 59 38.25 3.98 12.81
C TRP A 59 37.61 2.99 11.83
N SER A 60 37.12 3.50 10.70
CA SER A 60 36.53 2.65 9.68
C SER A 60 37.52 1.77 8.95
N ARG A 61 38.72 2.28 8.69
CA ARG A 61 39.83 1.49 8.16
C ARG A 61 40.20 0.36 9.10
N ASP A 62 40.19 0.59 10.42
CA ASP A 62 40.58 -0.42 11.41
C ASP A 62 39.63 -1.61 11.42
N TRP A 63 38.30 -1.38 11.48
CA TRP A 63 37.35 -2.48 11.44
C TRP A 63 37.31 -3.16 10.05
N MET A 64 37.45 -2.42 8.95
CA MET A 64 37.55 -3.02 7.61
C MET A 64 38.80 -3.89 7.43
N THR A 65 39.90 -3.54 8.10
CA THR A 65 41.14 -4.33 8.07
C THR A 65 40.94 -5.69 8.73
N GLU A 66 40.25 -5.73 9.86
CA GLU A 66 39.89 -6.99 10.50
C GLU A 66 38.89 -7.80 9.66
N VAL A 67 37.91 -7.14 9.02
CA VAL A 67 37.01 -7.80 8.05
C VAL A 67 37.80 -8.48 6.95
N HIS A 68 38.76 -7.77 6.32
CA HIS A 68 39.61 -8.34 5.27
C HIS A 68 40.42 -9.55 5.74
N ARG A 69 40.97 -9.49 6.97
CA ARG A 69 41.76 -10.57 7.57
C ARG A 69 40.92 -11.83 7.80
N MET A 70 39.72 -11.70 8.37
CA MET A 70 38.86 -12.85 8.69
C MET A 70 38.19 -13.46 7.45
N LEU A 71 38.01 -12.68 6.40
CA LEU A 71 37.35 -13.13 5.17
C LEU A 71 38.22 -14.18 4.46
N SER A 72 37.60 -15.29 4.08
CA SER A 72 38.24 -16.33 3.25
C SER A 72 38.59 -15.78 1.86
N PRO A 73 39.51 -16.41 1.12
CA PRO A 73 39.84 -15.99 -0.25
C PRO A 73 38.63 -15.85 -1.17
N THR A 74 37.64 -16.74 -1.02
CA THR A 74 36.39 -16.72 -1.79
C THR A 74 35.30 -15.82 -1.20
N GLY A 75 35.57 -15.21 -0.04
CA GLY A 75 34.56 -14.50 0.73
C GLY A 75 34.23 -13.13 0.15
N THR A 76 33.06 -12.64 0.56
CA THR A 76 32.50 -11.37 0.11
C THR A 76 32.25 -10.41 1.28
N PHE A 77 32.40 -9.12 1.02
CA PHE A 77 32.17 -8.07 1.99
C PHE A 77 31.17 -7.05 1.42
N TRP A 78 30.11 -6.80 2.17
CA TRP A 78 29.10 -5.79 1.87
C TRP A 78 29.14 -4.67 2.91
N LEU A 79 29.14 -3.43 2.44
CA LEU A 79 29.13 -2.23 3.28
C LEU A 79 27.93 -1.35 2.95
N ALA A 80 27.08 -1.06 3.93
CA ALA A 80 26.04 -0.05 3.87
C ALA A 80 26.54 1.30 4.41
N ILE A 81 26.27 2.40 3.70
CA ILE A 81 26.63 3.75 4.16
C ILE A 81 25.73 4.81 3.51
N GLY A 82 25.58 5.96 4.18
CA GLY A 82 24.96 7.17 3.64
C GLY A 82 25.89 7.97 2.71
N ASP A 83 25.41 9.11 2.23
CA ASP A 83 26.12 9.94 1.24
C ASP A 83 27.49 10.43 1.72
N GLU A 84 27.60 10.78 3.01
CA GLU A 84 28.71 11.56 3.59
C GLU A 84 30.09 10.93 3.40
N TYR A 85 30.18 9.61 3.55
CA TYR A 85 31.47 8.88 3.59
C TYR A 85 31.54 7.75 2.57
N ALA A 86 30.62 7.71 1.61
CA ALA A 86 30.53 6.63 0.64
C ALA A 86 31.81 6.51 -0.21
N ALA A 87 32.36 7.64 -0.68
CA ALA A 87 33.56 7.65 -1.50
C ALA A 87 34.80 7.28 -0.68
N GLU A 88 34.92 7.84 0.52
CA GLU A 88 36.03 7.68 1.46
C GLU A 88 36.15 6.21 1.87
N LEU A 89 35.07 5.61 2.35
CA LEU A 89 35.08 4.21 2.78
C LEU A 89 35.34 3.25 1.62
N LYS A 90 34.83 3.54 0.42
CA LYS A 90 35.17 2.76 -0.77
C LYS A 90 36.66 2.81 -1.08
N ILE A 91 37.25 4.00 -1.06
CA ILE A 91 38.69 4.18 -1.33
C ILE A 91 39.52 3.45 -0.26
N GLU A 92 39.15 3.56 1.02
CA GLU A 92 39.83 2.87 2.10
C GLU A 92 39.73 1.34 2.00
N ALA A 93 38.56 0.79 1.68
CA ALA A 93 38.41 -0.63 1.41
C ALA A 93 39.34 -1.10 0.28
N GLN A 94 39.47 -0.32 -0.80
CA GLN A 94 40.38 -0.62 -1.91
C GLN A 94 41.86 -0.56 -1.49
N LYS A 95 42.24 0.39 -0.63
CA LYS A 95 43.61 0.48 -0.07
C LYS A 95 43.96 -0.72 0.81
N ILE A 96 42.99 -1.26 1.54
CA ILE A 96 43.16 -2.47 2.38
C ILE A 96 43.41 -3.72 1.52
N GLY A 97 42.90 -3.74 0.29
CA GLY A 97 43.06 -4.85 -0.65
C GLY A 97 41.75 -5.40 -1.21
N PHE A 98 40.60 -4.84 -0.84
CA PHE A 98 39.33 -5.26 -1.44
C PHE A 98 39.18 -4.81 -2.89
N HIS A 99 38.50 -5.64 -3.68
CA HIS A 99 38.13 -5.29 -5.04
C HIS A 99 36.61 -5.05 -5.14
N THR A 100 36.21 -3.85 -5.53
CA THR A 100 34.79 -3.51 -5.72
C THR A 100 34.21 -4.21 -6.96
N ARG A 101 33.15 -5.00 -6.77
CA ARG A 101 32.35 -5.57 -7.87
C ARG A 101 31.25 -4.61 -8.33
N ASN A 102 30.49 -4.08 -7.36
CA ASN A 102 29.38 -3.17 -7.63
C ASN A 102 29.30 -2.09 -6.55
N TRP A 103 28.92 -0.90 -6.99
CA TRP A 103 28.35 0.14 -6.13
C TRP A 103 26.84 0.07 -6.31
N VAL A 104 26.17 -0.63 -5.41
CA VAL A 104 24.73 -0.78 -5.47
C VAL A 104 24.05 0.44 -4.84
N VAL A 105 23.02 0.96 -5.50
CA VAL A 105 22.16 2.02 -4.96
C VAL A 105 20.90 1.38 -4.45
N TRP A 106 20.69 1.40 -3.13
CA TRP A 106 19.44 0.99 -2.53
C TRP A 106 18.52 2.19 -2.35
N TYR A 107 17.52 2.30 -3.23
CA TYR A 107 16.54 3.39 -3.20
C TYR A 107 15.32 3.04 -2.36
N TYR A 108 14.80 4.01 -1.60
CA TYR A 108 13.60 3.90 -0.78
C TYR A 108 12.74 5.17 -0.89
N THR A 109 11.41 5.01 -0.85
CA THR A 109 10.43 6.07 -1.16
C THR A 109 10.32 7.18 -0.11
N PHE A 110 10.76 6.92 1.13
CA PHE A 110 10.66 7.88 2.23
C PHE A 110 12.06 8.30 2.67
N GLY A 111 12.44 9.50 2.25
CA GLY A 111 13.72 10.12 2.58
C GLY A 111 13.60 11.26 3.59
N VAL A 112 14.72 11.69 4.15
CA VAL A 112 14.76 12.90 4.98
C VAL A 112 14.51 14.11 4.08
N ASN A 113 13.44 14.86 4.36
CA ASN A 113 13.15 16.10 3.64
C ASN A 113 14.31 17.09 3.82
N CYS A 114 14.83 17.59 2.70
CA CYS A 114 15.97 18.49 2.66
C CYS A 114 15.52 19.86 2.14
N LYS A 115 15.89 20.94 2.84
CA LYS A 115 15.54 22.31 2.43
C LYS A 115 16.44 22.87 1.32
N ASN A 116 17.74 22.57 1.40
CA ASN A 116 18.78 23.21 0.58
C ASN A 116 19.49 22.23 -0.37
N LYS A 117 18.96 21.02 -0.53
CA LYS A 117 19.50 19.97 -1.41
C LYS A 117 18.41 18.97 -1.78
N PHE A 118 18.69 18.09 -2.74
CA PHE A 118 17.78 17.00 -3.09
C PHE A 118 17.53 16.06 -1.91
N THR A 119 16.31 15.50 -1.84
CA THR A 119 15.89 14.56 -0.81
C THR A 119 16.78 13.33 -0.79
N ARG A 120 17.18 12.91 0.41
CA ARG A 120 17.96 11.69 0.64
C ARG A 120 17.07 10.46 0.66
N SER A 121 16.98 9.79 -0.49
CA SER A 121 16.08 8.66 -0.73
C SER A 121 16.81 7.35 -1.06
N HIS A 122 18.11 7.25 -0.74
CA HIS A 122 18.86 6.04 -0.96
C HIS A 122 19.98 5.85 0.07
N ALA A 123 20.49 4.62 0.14
CA ALA A 123 21.74 4.26 0.78
C ALA A 123 22.66 3.58 -0.24
N HIS A 124 23.96 3.66 0.01
CA HIS A 124 24.98 3.02 -0.80
C HIS A 124 25.29 1.65 -0.22
N LEU A 125 25.28 0.62 -1.07
CA LEU A 125 25.69 -0.74 -0.73
C LEU A 125 26.90 -1.11 -1.59
N PHE A 126 28.09 -1.13 -1.02
CA PHE A 126 29.27 -1.58 -1.74
C PHE A 126 29.42 -3.09 -1.65
N TYR A 127 29.54 -3.74 -2.80
CA TYR A 127 29.87 -5.16 -2.91
C TYR A 127 31.36 -5.30 -3.22
N PHE A 128 32.11 -5.81 -2.26
CA PHE A 128 33.53 -6.11 -2.36
C PHE A 128 33.79 -7.62 -2.32
N VAL A 129 34.92 -8.00 -2.92
CA VAL A 129 35.48 -9.36 -2.85
C VAL A 129 36.95 -9.28 -2.47
N LYS A 130 37.46 -10.33 -1.82
CA LYS A 130 38.87 -10.43 -1.44
C LYS A 130 39.76 -10.75 -2.64
N ASP A 131 39.33 -11.69 -3.47
CA ASP A 131 39.99 -12.10 -4.71
C ASP A 131 39.12 -11.71 -5.91
N ASN A 132 39.73 -11.09 -6.93
CA ASN A 132 39.03 -10.59 -8.11
C ASN A 132 38.50 -11.70 -9.02
N ASP A 133 39.13 -12.86 -9.00
CA ASP A 133 38.92 -13.96 -9.93
C ASP A 133 38.28 -15.17 -9.24
N ASN A 134 38.37 -15.27 -7.92
CA ASN A 134 37.87 -16.41 -7.15
C ASN A 134 36.99 -15.97 -5.96
N PHE A 135 35.67 -15.90 -6.16
CA PHE A 135 34.72 -15.51 -5.10
C PHE A 135 33.35 -16.19 -5.25
N THR A 136 32.65 -16.36 -4.13
CA THR A 136 31.30 -16.95 -4.11
C THR A 136 30.29 -15.98 -4.72
N PHE A 137 29.62 -16.40 -5.79
CA PHE A 137 28.52 -15.66 -6.40
C PHE A 137 27.46 -16.58 -7.02
N ASN A 138 26.37 -16.77 -6.30
CA ASN A 138 25.27 -17.67 -6.62
C ASN A 138 24.24 -16.98 -7.52
N ARG A 139 24.62 -16.76 -8.79
CA ARG A 139 23.78 -16.12 -9.82
C ARG A 139 22.33 -16.62 -9.82
N ASP A 140 22.15 -17.94 -9.82
CA ASP A 140 20.83 -18.55 -10.00
C ASP A 140 19.95 -18.40 -8.73
N ALA A 141 20.54 -18.18 -7.56
CA ALA A 141 19.79 -17.99 -6.30
C ALA A 141 19.16 -16.60 -6.16
N ILE A 142 19.65 -15.63 -6.95
CA ILE A 142 19.20 -14.23 -6.95
C ILE A 142 18.68 -13.77 -8.32
N ALA A 143 18.59 -14.69 -9.28
CA ALA A 143 18.09 -14.37 -10.61
C ALA A 143 16.63 -13.91 -10.53
N VAL A 144 16.32 -12.87 -11.30
CA VAL A 144 15.00 -12.26 -11.40
C VAL A 144 14.55 -12.28 -12.85
N PRO A 145 13.25 -12.33 -13.12
CA PRO A 145 12.76 -12.25 -14.49
C PRO A 145 13.18 -10.92 -15.13
N SER A 146 13.52 -11.00 -16.42
CA SER A 146 13.82 -9.82 -17.22
C SER A 146 12.56 -9.15 -17.74
N ALA A 147 12.60 -7.85 -18.05
CA ALA A 147 11.50 -7.18 -18.76
C ALA A 147 11.21 -7.85 -20.13
N ARG A 148 12.21 -8.48 -20.76
CA ARG A 148 12.01 -9.32 -21.95
C ARG A 148 11.09 -10.52 -21.70
N GLN A 149 11.14 -11.10 -20.49
CA GLN A 149 10.21 -12.15 -20.06
C GLN A 149 8.86 -11.58 -19.64
N LEU A 150 8.87 -10.54 -18.80
CA LEU A 150 7.67 -10.05 -18.11
C LEU A 150 6.78 -9.16 -19.01
N VAL A 151 7.41 -8.29 -19.82
CA VAL A 151 6.73 -7.23 -20.58
C VAL A 151 6.64 -7.58 -22.06
N TYR A 152 7.74 -8.04 -22.67
CA TYR A 152 7.83 -8.15 -24.13
C TYR A 152 7.56 -9.55 -24.69
N GLY A 153 7.48 -10.59 -23.86
CA GLY A 153 7.32 -11.98 -24.31
C GLY A 153 8.37 -12.43 -25.33
N ASP A 154 9.60 -11.89 -25.24
CA ASP A 154 10.66 -12.10 -26.22
C ASP A 154 11.29 -13.48 -26.04
N LYS A 155 11.26 -14.30 -27.11
CA LYS A 155 11.80 -15.67 -27.11
C LYS A 155 13.31 -15.76 -26.86
N ARG A 156 14.04 -14.65 -27.01
CA ARG A 156 15.49 -14.58 -26.70
C ARG A 156 15.75 -14.40 -25.20
N ALA A 157 14.71 -14.19 -24.40
CA ALA A 157 14.89 -14.00 -22.97
C ALA A 157 15.35 -15.30 -22.31
N ASN A 158 16.33 -15.20 -21.41
CA ASN A 158 16.83 -16.36 -20.69
C ASN A 158 15.72 -16.88 -19.75
N PRO A 159 15.25 -18.13 -19.89
CA PRO A 159 14.19 -18.66 -19.03
C PRO A 159 14.59 -18.73 -17.56
N LYS A 160 15.89 -18.80 -17.25
CA LYS A 160 16.41 -18.75 -15.87
C LYS A 160 16.50 -17.33 -15.29
N GLY A 161 15.99 -16.32 -16.01
CA GLY A 161 16.07 -14.93 -15.59
C GLY A 161 17.44 -14.29 -15.84
N ARG A 162 17.58 -13.08 -15.30
CA ARG A 162 18.78 -12.26 -15.35
C ARG A 162 19.22 -11.90 -13.93
N LEU A 163 20.44 -11.41 -13.78
CA LEU A 163 20.85 -10.80 -12.52
C LEU A 163 20.04 -9.53 -12.26
N PRO A 164 19.75 -9.21 -10.99
CA PRO A 164 19.30 -7.87 -10.61
C PRO A 164 20.31 -6.81 -11.09
N ASP A 165 19.84 -5.59 -11.32
CA ASP A 165 20.68 -4.43 -11.59
C ASP A 165 21.33 -4.03 -10.27
N ASP A 166 22.36 -3.23 -10.39
CA ASP A 166 23.03 -2.58 -9.28
C ASP A 166 22.23 -1.38 -8.74
N THR A 167 21.16 -0.98 -9.40
CA THR A 167 20.22 -0.01 -8.85
C THR A 167 19.01 -0.77 -8.30
N TRP A 168 18.98 -0.95 -6.97
CA TRP A 168 17.86 -1.58 -6.26
C TRP A 168 16.80 -0.52 -6.02
N ILE A 169 16.18 -0.14 -7.14
CA ILE A 169 15.08 0.78 -7.26
C ILE A 169 13.76 0.06 -7.47
N LEU A 170 12.71 0.77 -7.11
CA LEU A 170 11.38 0.66 -7.71
C LEU A 170 11.49 0.82 -9.25
N ARG A 171 10.87 -0.06 -10.03
CA ARG A 171 10.74 0.05 -11.49
C ARG A 171 9.30 -0.04 -12.04
N PRO A 172 9.02 0.62 -13.17
CA PRO A 172 7.78 1.33 -13.60
C PRO A 172 6.36 0.74 -13.51
N GLN A 173 6.08 -0.28 -12.69
CA GLN A 173 4.70 -0.54 -12.21
C GLN A 173 4.39 0.37 -11.02
N ASP A 174 5.46 0.93 -10.45
CA ASP A 174 5.49 1.84 -9.31
C ASP A 174 4.93 3.24 -9.55
N CYS A 175 4.14 3.47 -10.61
CA CYS A 175 3.29 4.66 -10.76
C CYS A 175 2.26 4.55 -11.92
N VAL A 176 1.08 3.97 -11.69
CA VAL A 176 -0.11 4.26 -12.55
C VAL A 176 -1.44 4.33 -11.74
N ASP A 177 -1.39 4.68 -10.45
CA ASP A 177 -2.52 4.76 -9.47
C ASP A 177 -2.77 3.53 -8.59
N GLY A 178 -1.71 3.16 -7.87
CA GLY A 178 -1.76 2.25 -6.74
C GLY A 178 -0.82 1.09 -6.95
N PHE A 179 -0.19 0.65 -5.88
CA PHE A 179 0.16 -0.75 -5.84
C PHE A 179 -1.14 -1.54 -5.67
N THR A 180 -1.61 -2.24 -6.73
CA THR A 180 -2.47 -3.42 -6.56
C THR A 180 -2.10 -4.61 -7.46
N ALA A 181 -2.21 -5.78 -6.81
CA ALA A 181 -2.49 -7.16 -7.21
C ALA A 181 -1.74 -7.84 -8.36
N ASP A 182 -1.13 -7.10 -9.29
CA ASP A 182 -0.44 -7.65 -10.45
C ASP A 182 1.08 -7.35 -10.44
N GLU A 183 1.59 -6.86 -9.30
CA GLU A 183 2.91 -6.22 -9.15
C GLU A 183 4.13 -7.15 -9.36
N ASP A 184 5.05 -6.67 -10.19
CA ASP A 184 6.36 -7.22 -10.55
C ASP A 184 7.42 -6.18 -10.11
N LEU A 185 7.96 -6.26 -8.88
CA LEU A 185 8.77 -5.20 -8.28
C LEU A 185 10.07 -5.70 -7.64
N TRP A 186 11.15 -4.94 -7.82
CA TRP A 186 12.39 -5.08 -7.08
C TRP A 186 12.31 -4.20 -5.84
N TYR A 187 12.06 -4.78 -4.67
CA TYR A 187 11.65 -3.98 -3.53
C TYR A 187 12.31 -4.39 -2.23
N PHE A 188 13.00 -3.42 -1.62
CA PHE A 188 13.36 -3.44 -0.20
C PHE A 188 13.01 -2.06 0.38
N PRO A 189 11.88 -1.87 1.07
CA PRO A 189 11.64 -0.60 1.73
C PRO A 189 12.50 -0.48 2.96
N ARG A 190 12.79 0.75 3.40
CA ARG A 190 13.28 0.95 4.78
C ARG A 190 12.23 0.41 5.76
N VAL A 191 12.66 -0.24 6.84
CA VAL A 191 11.76 -0.76 7.87
C VAL A 191 11.18 0.39 8.70
N ALA A 192 9.98 0.85 8.34
CA ALA A 192 9.29 1.93 9.05
C ALA A 192 8.63 1.44 10.35
N GLY A 193 8.29 2.38 11.25
CA GLY A 193 7.76 2.08 12.58
C GLY A 193 6.47 1.25 12.60
N THR A 194 5.66 1.34 11.54
CA THR A 194 4.38 0.64 11.41
C THR A 194 4.51 -0.76 10.77
N PHE A 195 5.70 -1.14 10.30
CA PHE A 195 5.87 -2.39 9.57
C PHE A 195 5.90 -3.56 10.54
N LYS A 196 5.23 -4.67 10.18
CA LYS A 196 5.23 -5.91 10.99
C LYS A 196 6.65 -6.42 11.29
N GLU A 197 7.56 -6.22 10.35
CA GLU A 197 8.98 -6.59 10.47
C GLU A 197 9.72 -5.78 11.56
N ARG A 198 9.23 -4.57 11.90
CA ARG A 198 9.89 -3.68 12.85
C ARG A 198 9.96 -4.33 14.22
N ALA A 199 11.19 -4.56 14.69
CA ALA A 199 11.42 -5.16 16.01
C ALA A 199 11.13 -4.18 17.17
N GLY A 200 11.12 -2.87 16.89
CA GLY A 200 10.67 -1.82 17.81
C GLY A 200 11.73 -1.26 18.75
N PHE A 201 12.94 -1.85 18.78
CA PHE A 201 14.00 -1.45 19.71
C PHE A 201 15.25 -0.81 19.08
N HIS A 202 15.36 -0.78 17.74
CA HIS A 202 16.49 -0.18 17.03
C HIS A 202 15.99 0.72 15.91
N GLY A 203 16.52 1.95 15.82
CA GLY A 203 16.08 2.98 14.88
C GLY A 203 16.27 2.62 13.41
N CYS A 204 17.42 2.01 13.11
CA CYS A 204 17.92 1.76 11.76
C CYS A 204 17.91 0.25 11.47
N GLN A 205 16.74 -0.38 11.43
CA GLN A 205 16.64 -1.81 11.11
C GLN A 205 16.71 -2.04 9.59
N MET A 206 17.63 -2.91 9.16
CA MET A 206 17.73 -3.36 7.75
C MET A 206 16.59 -4.33 7.38
N PRO A 207 16.12 -4.33 6.11
CA PRO A 207 15.05 -5.22 5.66
C PRO A 207 15.51 -6.65 5.42
N GLU A 208 14.73 -7.64 5.84
CA GLU A 208 15.10 -9.05 5.74
C GLU A 208 15.23 -9.54 4.30
N GLN A 209 14.35 -9.10 3.38
CA GLN A 209 14.44 -9.51 1.97
C GLN A 209 15.69 -8.95 1.28
N LEU A 210 16.14 -7.74 1.67
CA LEU A 210 17.37 -7.12 1.14
C LEU A 210 18.55 -7.98 1.50
N MET A 211 18.64 -8.27 2.79
CA MET A 211 19.65 -9.15 3.34
C MET A 211 19.56 -10.55 2.73
N GLY A 212 18.35 -11.05 2.51
CA GLY A 212 18.10 -12.36 1.92
C GLY A 212 18.61 -12.46 0.49
N ARG A 213 18.61 -11.38 -0.28
CA ARG A 213 19.23 -11.32 -1.60
C ARG A 213 20.76 -11.43 -1.48
N ILE A 214 21.37 -10.67 -0.58
CA ILE A 214 22.82 -10.68 -0.36
C ILE A 214 23.29 -12.05 0.13
N VAL A 215 22.66 -12.60 1.17
CA VAL A 215 23.04 -13.90 1.76
C VAL A 215 22.88 -15.03 0.75
N ARG A 216 21.79 -15.08 -0.03
CA ARG A 216 21.62 -16.09 -1.08
C ARG A 216 22.66 -15.96 -2.18
N GLY A 217 22.97 -14.73 -2.59
CA GLY A 217 23.87 -14.44 -3.70
C GLY A 217 25.35 -14.65 -3.36
N CYS A 218 25.75 -14.49 -2.09
CA CYS A 218 27.16 -14.38 -1.72
C CYS A 218 27.59 -15.36 -0.62
N SER A 219 26.78 -16.38 -0.32
CA SER A 219 27.13 -17.48 0.59
C SER A 219 26.34 -18.74 0.24
N ASP A 220 26.85 -19.90 0.65
CA ASP A 220 26.19 -21.20 0.57
C ASP A 220 25.59 -21.61 1.93
N PRO A 221 24.67 -22.60 1.97
CA PRO A 221 24.28 -23.22 3.24
C PRO A 221 25.50 -23.66 4.06
N ASP A 222 25.40 -23.59 5.39
CA ASP A 222 26.50 -23.89 6.33
C ASP A 222 27.71 -22.95 6.35
N ASP A 223 27.79 -21.99 5.43
CA ASP A 223 28.78 -20.91 5.46
C ASP A 223 28.59 -20.01 6.68
N VAL A 224 29.67 -19.30 7.05
CA VAL A 224 29.65 -18.35 8.16
C VAL A 224 29.40 -16.94 7.66
N VAL A 225 28.29 -16.35 8.14
CA VAL A 225 27.88 -14.96 7.90
C VAL A 225 28.12 -14.13 9.16
N VAL A 226 28.77 -12.98 9.01
CA VAL A 226 29.12 -12.10 10.15
C VAL A 226 28.58 -10.69 9.95
N ASP A 227 28.11 -10.11 11.04
CA ASP A 227 27.75 -8.71 11.15
C ASP A 227 28.57 -8.03 12.26
N PRO A 228 29.50 -7.12 11.95
CA PRO A 228 30.26 -6.41 12.97
C PRO A 228 29.41 -5.42 13.79
N PHE A 229 28.22 -5.05 13.30
CA PHE A 229 27.35 -4.01 13.86
C PHE A 229 25.92 -4.53 13.98
N SER A 230 25.70 -5.49 14.90
CA SER A 230 24.48 -6.30 14.95
C SER A 230 23.19 -5.47 14.94
N GLY A 231 23.12 -4.39 15.71
CA GLY A 231 21.95 -3.53 15.89
C GLY A 231 20.67 -4.34 16.15
N SER A 232 19.70 -4.21 15.25
CA SER A 232 18.45 -5.00 15.27
C SER A 232 18.61 -6.51 15.03
N SER A 233 19.81 -6.97 14.69
CA SER A 233 20.20 -8.35 14.39
C SER A 233 19.59 -8.94 13.12
N THR A 234 19.25 -8.11 12.13
CA THR A 234 18.66 -8.56 10.85
C THR A 234 19.60 -9.53 10.12
N THR A 235 20.88 -9.17 9.93
CA THR A 235 21.85 -9.96 9.16
C THR A 235 21.93 -11.42 9.63
N ILE A 236 22.19 -11.60 10.92
CA ILE A 236 22.34 -12.92 11.53
C ILE A 236 21.00 -13.67 11.68
N THR A 237 19.88 -12.95 11.83
CA THR A 237 18.54 -13.55 11.82
C THR A 237 18.25 -14.15 10.44
N VAL A 238 18.51 -13.39 9.37
CA VAL A 238 18.32 -13.84 7.98
C VAL A 238 19.28 -14.98 7.65
N ALA A 239 20.54 -14.92 8.10
CA ALA A 239 21.49 -16.02 7.95
C ALA A 239 20.96 -17.31 8.61
N LYS A 240 20.44 -17.23 9.85
CA LYS A 240 19.79 -18.37 10.52
C LYS A 240 18.62 -18.92 9.72
N LYS A 241 17.67 -18.07 9.32
CA LYS A 241 16.49 -18.45 8.54
C LYS A 241 16.88 -19.17 7.25
N LEU A 242 17.97 -18.73 6.60
CA LEU A 242 18.49 -19.32 5.37
C LEU A 242 19.47 -20.49 5.58
N GLY A 243 19.65 -20.99 6.81
CA GLY A 243 20.50 -22.16 7.08
C GLY A 243 22.01 -21.90 6.98
N ARG A 244 22.44 -20.66 7.24
CA ARG A 244 23.86 -20.32 7.41
C ARG A 244 24.23 -20.32 8.90
N LYS A 245 25.51 -20.54 9.18
CA LYS A 245 26.10 -20.26 10.49
C LYS A 245 26.32 -18.76 10.60
N TYR A 246 26.27 -18.24 11.81
CA TYR A 246 26.35 -16.80 12.01
C TYR A 246 26.97 -16.45 13.34
N PHE A 247 27.51 -15.23 13.45
CA PHE A 247 27.75 -14.54 14.71
C PHE A 247 27.82 -13.03 14.44
N SER A 248 27.66 -12.22 15.47
CA SER A 248 27.80 -10.76 15.36
C SER A 248 28.45 -10.16 16.60
N PHE A 249 28.87 -8.90 16.47
CA PHE A 249 29.30 -8.06 17.59
C PHE A 249 28.29 -6.93 17.79
N GLU A 250 28.08 -6.55 19.05
CA GLU A 250 27.18 -5.47 19.41
C GLU A 250 27.72 -4.74 20.64
N LEU A 251 27.93 -3.43 20.52
CA LEU A 251 28.47 -2.61 21.61
C LEU A 251 27.44 -2.50 22.74
N SER A 252 26.18 -2.22 22.39
CA SER A 252 25.08 -2.04 23.32
C SER A 252 24.67 -3.34 23.99
N LYS A 253 24.72 -3.35 25.33
CA LYS A 253 24.19 -4.47 26.11
C LYS A 253 22.70 -4.67 25.91
N GLU A 254 21.94 -3.59 25.72
CA GLU A 254 20.50 -3.66 25.51
C GLU A 254 20.18 -4.24 24.13
N TYR A 255 20.81 -3.73 23.06
CA TYR A 255 20.61 -4.27 21.71
C TYR A 255 21.08 -5.71 21.60
N ALA A 256 22.20 -6.08 22.23
CA ALA A 256 22.64 -7.48 22.27
C ALA A 256 21.59 -8.40 22.91
N LYS A 257 20.98 -7.97 24.02
CA LYS A 257 19.93 -8.73 24.72
C LYS A 257 18.66 -8.86 23.87
N LEU A 258 18.18 -7.77 23.29
CA LEU A 258 16.95 -7.76 22.48
C LEU A 258 17.14 -8.48 21.14
N GLY A 259 18.30 -8.30 20.51
CA GLY A 259 18.75 -9.04 19.34
C GLY A 259 18.82 -10.55 19.59
N SER A 260 19.35 -10.96 20.75
CA SER A 260 19.40 -12.39 21.12
C SER A 260 18.00 -12.99 21.25
N LYS A 261 17.03 -12.27 21.82
CA LYS A 261 15.63 -12.71 21.87
C LYS A 261 15.00 -12.84 20.48
N ARG A 262 15.25 -11.88 19.58
CA ARG A 262 14.79 -11.96 18.17
C ARG A 262 15.39 -13.18 17.47
N LEU A 263 16.67 -13.45 17.72
CA LEU A 263 17.38 -14.58 17.16
C LEU A 263 16.85 -15.92 17.69
N GLU A 264 16.53 -16.00 18.98
CA GLU A 264 15.92 -17.17 19.62
C GLU A 264 14.56 -17.51 19.02
N SER A 265 13.76 -16.51 18.63
CA SER A 265 12.44 -16.73 18.04
C SER A 265 12.47 -17.15 16.56
N ALA A 266 13.59 -16.96 15.86
CA ALA A 266 13.74 -17.38 14.46
C ALA A 266 14.19 -18.84 14.35
N CYS A 267 13.66 -19.59 13.39
CA CYS A 267 14.04 -20.96 13.08
C CYS A 267 14.63 -21.07 11.66
N VAL A 268 15.45 -22.10 11.45
CA VAL A 268 15.95 -22.43 10.11
C VAL A 268 14.76 -22.79 9.22
N GLY A 269 14.67 -22.15 8.05
CA GLY A 269 13.58 -22.33 7.10
C GLY A 269 12.39 -21.38 7.30
N ASP A 270 12.40 -20.52 8.33
CA ASP A 270 11.37 -19.50 8.48
C ASP A 270 11.34 -18.55 7.26
N PRO A 271 10.15 -18.06 6.86
CA PRO A 271 10.06 -17.06 5.81
C PRO A 271 10.74 -15.75 6.23
N LEU A 272 11.35 -15.08 5.26
CA LEU A 272 11.83 -13.71 5.42
C LEU A 272 10.64 -12.75 5.41
N ASP A 273 10.66 -11.75 6.28
CA ASP A 273 9.63 -10.73 6.32
C ASP A 273 9.73 -9.77 5.11
N GLY A 274 8.58 -9.40 4.55
CA GLY A 274 8.48 -8.59 3.32
C GLY A 274 8.24 -9.41 2.05
N SER A 275 7.94 -8.75 0.93
CA SER A 275 7.68 -9.40 -0.36
C SER A 275 8.96 -9.98 -0.95
N ALA A 276 8.93 -11.25 -1.34
CA ALA A 276 10.01 -11.85 -2.11
C ALA A 276 10.02 -11.30 -3.55
N GLU A 277 11.16 -11.40 -4.23
CA GLU A 277 11.25 -11.08 -5.66
C GLU A 277 10.19 -11.84 -6.46
N PRO A 278 9.50 -11.18 -7.41
CA PRO A 278 8.57 -11.86 -8.29
C PRO A 278 9.34 -12.88 -9.16
N THR A 279 8.87 -14.13 -9.17
CA THR A 279 9.48 -15.23 -9.93
C THR A 279 8.69 -15.58 -11.19
N VAL A 280 7.55 -14.92 -11.42
CA VAL A 280 6.63 -15.20 -12.53
C VAL A 280 6.06 -13.89 -13.10
N SER A 281 5.80 -13.86 -14.40
CA SER A 281 5.13 -12.74 -15.07
C SER A 281 3.72 -12.51 -14.54
N ALA A 282 3.30 -11.24 -14.56
CA ALA A 282 1.91 -10.84 -14.50
C ALA A 282 1.01 -11.80 -15.30
N PRO A 283 -0.17 -12.17 -14.78
CA PRO A 283 -1.02 -13.17 -15.43
C PRO A 283 -1.40 -12.73 -16.84
N SER A 284 -1.40 -13.68 -17.79
CA SER A 284 -1.81 -13.44 -19.17
C SER A 284 -3.21 -12.80 -19.22
N THR A 285 -3.29 -11.59 -19.78
CA THR A 285 -4.54 -10.87 -20.05
C THR A 285 -5.40 -11.62 -21.06
N SER A 286 -6.67 -11.24 -21.21
CA SER A 286 -7.63 -11.85 -22.16
C SER A 286 -7.25 -11.74 -23.64
N ALA A 287 -6.15 -11.04 -23.96
CA ALA A 287 -5.54 -11.01 -25.30
C ALA A 287 -4.35 -11.98 -25.46
N GLY A 288 -3.89 -12.63 -24.38
CA GLY A 288 -2.83 -13.65 -24.41
C GLY A 288 -3.40 -15.05 -24.69
N LYS A 289 -2.80 -15.78 -25.64
CA LYS A 289 -3.14 -17.18 -25.96
C LYS A 289 -2.98 -18.07 -24.71
N LYS A 290 -4.04 -18.80 -24.34
CA LYS A 290 -4.04 -19.76 -23.23
C LYS A 290 -3.63 -21.17 -23.68
N LEU A 291 -2.80 -21.83 -22.86
CA LEU A 291 -2.59 -23.27 -22.86
C LEU A 291 -3.07 -23.86 -21.52
N GLY A 292 -4.09 -24.72 -21.58
CA GLY A 292 -4.44 -25.70 -20.53
C GLY A 292 -5.27 -25.23 -19.34
N GLU A 293 -6.17 -26.08 -18.85
CA GLU A 293 -7.31 -25.74 -17.99
C GLU A 293 -7.10 -25.92 -16.45
N LYS A 294 -7.85 -25.07 -15.70
CA LYS A 294 -8.27 -24.96 -14.26
C LYS A 294 -8.45 -26.28 -13.43
N ARG A 295 -8.45 -26.37 -12.07
CA ARG A 295 -8.80 -25.53 -10.85
C ARG A 295 -8.57 -26.40 -9.55
N PRO A 296 -8.89 -26.04 -8.27
CA PRO A 296 -9.23 -24.75 -7.59
C PRO A 296 -8.55 -24.51 -6.19
N SER A 297 -8.61 -23.30 -5.61
CA SER A 297 -8.57 -23.13 -4.13
C SER A 297 -9.32 -21.88 -3.62
N LYS A 298 -9.65 -21.91 -2.32
CA LYS A 298 -10.67 -21.15 -1.57
C LYS A 298 -10.17 -19.84 -0.91
N LYS A 299 -11.13 -18.93 -0.72
CA LYS A 299 -11.36 -17.88 0.33
C LYS A 299 -10.18 -17.04 0.86
N LYS A 300 -10.29 -15.70 0.71
CA LYS A 300 -9.48 -14.65 1.39
C LYS A 300 -10.31 -13.86 2.42
N SER A 301 -9.61 -13.39 3.46
CA SER A 301 -10.04 -12.49 4.54
C SER A 301 -9.64 -11.02 4.23
N PRO A 302 -10.19 -10.00 4.93
CA PRO A 302 -10.25 -8.61 4.47
C PRO A 302 -9.00 -7.76 4.78
N ALA A 303 -8.82 -6.65 4.05
CA ALA A 303 -7.64 -5.77 4.02
C ALA A 303 -7.80 -4.47 4.86
N PRO A 304 -6.70 -3.83 5.32
CA PRO A 304 -6.74 -2.58 6.08
C PRO A 304 -6.33 -1.32 5.26
N THR A 305 -6.93 -0.18 5.62
CA THR A 305 -6.76 1.22 5.13
C THR A 305 -5.75 2.02 5.98
N ASN A 306 -4.88 2.87 5.39
CA ASN A 306 -4.11 3.92 6.09
C ASN A 306 -3.79 5.13 5.18
N LEU A 307 -4.07 6.35 5.65
CA LEU A 307 -3.62 7.64 5.10
C LEU A 307 -2.71 8.36 6.12
N LEU A 308 -1.56 8.87 5.67
CA LEU A 308 -0.64 9.71 6.46
C LEU A 308 -1.25 11.09 6.71
N PHE A 309 -1.74 11.30 7.92
CA PHE A 309 -1.76 12.51 8.78
C PHE A 309 -2.72 12.22 9.93
N ASP A 310 -2.71 10.98 10.40
CA ASP A 310 -3.63 10.54 11.42
C ASP A 310 -3.06 11.04 12.76
N LEU A 311 -3.84 11.84 13.49
CA LEU A 311 -3.53 12.26 14.86
C LEU A 311 -2.91 11.09 15.62
N GLU A 312 -1.70 11.32 16.17
CA GLU A 312 -1.01 10.32 16.98
C GLU A 312 -1.91 9.95 18.15
N GLU A 313 -2.13 8.66 18.37
CA GLU A 313 -3.13 8.20 19.33
C GLU A 313 -2.60 8.33 20.76
N SER A 314 -2.57 9.55 21.29
CA SER A 314 -2.40 9.79 22.72
C SER A 314 -3.71 9.52 23.46
N GLN A 315 -3.63 9.09 24.72
CA GLN A 315 -4.84 8.86 25.52
C GLN A 315 -5.63 10.15 25.77
N VAL A 316 -4.94 11.28 25.87
CA VAL A 316 -5.54 12.60 26.08
C VAL A 316 -6.34 13.04 24.85
N GLU A 317 -5.76 12.96 23.64
CA GLU A 317 -6.45 13.30 22.39
C GLU A 317 -7.65 12.38 22.13
N SER A 318 -7.51 11.10 22.47
CA SER A 318 -8.61 10.13 22.37
C SER A 318 -9.81 10.57 23.21
N GLN A 319 -9.57 11.00 24.45
CA GLN A 319 -10.62 11.42 25.37
C GLN A 319 -11.28 12.73 24.91
N SER A 320 -10.48 13.72 24.48
CA SER A 320 -11.00 15.01 24.02
C SER A 320 -11.88 14.88 22.76
N ILE A 321 -11.56 13.97 21.84
CA ILE A 321 -12.42 13.70 20.66
C ILE A 321 -13.71 12.99 21.05
N VAL A 322 -13.66 12.05 22.00
CA VAL A 322 -14.86 11.35 22.53
C VAL A 322 -15.82 12.37 23.14
N GLU A 323 -15.31 13.31 23.93
CA GLU A 323 -16.11 14.37 24.55
C GLU A 323 -16.67 15.36 23.52
N ALA A 324 -15.85 15.84 22.59
CA ALA A 324 -16.29 16.71 21.51
C ALA A 324 -17.40 16.06 20.66
N PHE A 325 -17.29 14.75 20.40
CA PHE A 325 -18.35 13.99 19.73
C PHE A 325 -19.61 13.89 20.58
N SER A 326 -19.49 13.62 21.89
CA SER A 326 -20.64 13.49 22.79
C SER A 326 -21.48 14.78 22.85
N GLU A 327 -20.85 15.95 22.77
CA GLU A 327 -21.53 17.24 22.82
C GLU A 327 -22.17 17.66 21.49
N SER A 328 -21.55 17.27 20.37
CA SER A 328 -21.97 17.70 19.02
C SER A 328 -22.91 16.72 18.32
N ASN A 329 -22.98 15.45 18.73
CA ASN A 329 -23.71 14.43 17.97
C ASN A 329 -25.24 14.55 18.01
N ARG A 330 -25.81 15.27 18.98
CA ARG A 330 -27.26 15.45 19.19
C ARG A 330 -28.07 14.14 19.19
N GLY A 331 -27.44 13.04 19.60
CA GLY A 331 -27.99 11.67 19.61
C GLY A 331 -27.80 10.88 18.31
N PHE A 332 -27.16 11.45 17.28
CA PHE A 332 -26.92 10.79 16.00
C PHE A 332 -25.58 10.01 15.95
N SER A 333 -25.49 9.06 15.03
CA SER A 333 -24.28 8.26 14.81
C SER A 333 -23.13 9.08 14.21
N VAL A 334 -21.89 8.61 14.32
CA VAL A 334 -20.72 9.17 13.62
C VAL A 334 -20.96 9.32 12.11
N ASP A 335 -21.52 8.31 11.42
CA ASP A 335 -21.80 8.41 9.98
C ASP A 335 -22.71 9.60 9.66
N ARG A 336 -23.67 9.88 10.53
CA ARG A 336 -24.60 11.00 10.38
C ARG A 336 -23.90 12.32 10.68
N LEU A 337 -23.14 12.40 11.77
CA LEU A 337 -22.40 13.60 12.11
C LEU A 337 -21.46 14.01 10.97
N ILE A 338 -20.73 13.05 10.38
CA ILE A 338 -19.79 13.32 9.29
C ILE A 338 -20.52 13.70 7.99
N ALA A 339 -21.65 13.04 7.68
CA ALA A 339 -22.44 13.33 6.47
C ALA A 339 -23.24 14.62 6.55
N ASP A 340 -23.50 15.15 7.74
CA ASP A 340 -24.28 16.37 7.96
C ASP A 340 -23.34 17.56 8.17
N PRO A 341 -23.24 18.52 7.22
CA PRO A 341 -22.31 19.64 7.33
C PRO A 341 -22.47 20.44 8.62
N VAL A 342 -23.71 20.61 9.10
CA VAL A 342 -24.01 21.41 10.30
C VAL A 342 -23.52 20.69 11.56
N LEU A 343 -23.76 19.37 11.66
CA LEU A 343 -23.25 18.58 12.79
C LEU A 343 -21.73 18.44 12.75
N ASN A 344 -21.14 18.32 11.55
CA ASN A 344 -19.69 18.22 11.42
C ASN A 344 -19.01 19.52 11.81
N GLU A 345 -19.55 20.68 11.42
CA GLU A 345 -19.05 21.98 11.83
C GLU A 345 -19.12 22.18 13.35
N ASP A 346 -20.24 21.83 13.98
CA ASP A 346 -20.39 21.85 15.45
C ASP A 346 -19.32 20.97 16.13
N PHE A 347 -19.07 19.76 15.61
CA PHE A 347 -17.99 18.89 16.09
C PHE A 347 -16.60 19.54 15.93
N GLN A 348 -16.32 20.19 14.80
CA GLN A 348 -15.04 20.89 14.62
C GLN A 348 -14.86 22.04 15.62
N LEU A 349 -15.92 22.78 15.92
CA LEU A 349 -15.91 23.84 16.93
C LEU A 349 -15.68 23.28 18.34
N GLN A 350 -16.31 22.14 18.69
CA GLN A 350 -16.06 21.50 19.99
C GLN A 350 -14.63 20.96 20.11
N CYS A 351 -14.05 20.46 19.03
CA CYS A 351 -12.64 20.08 18.98
C CYS A 351 -11.71 21.29 19.15
N ALA A 352 -12.01 22.40 18.47
CA ALA A 352 -11.21 23.62 18.54
C ALA A 352 -11.22 24.24 19.95
N ARG A 353 -12.38 24.25 20.64
CA ARG A 353 -12.49 24.72 22.04
C ARG A 353 -11.68 23.91 23.04
N ARG A 354 -11.29 22.69 22.67
CA ARG A 354 -10.55 21.72 23.49
C ARG A 354 -9.09 21.59 23.06
N ASP A 355 -8.63 22.46 22.17
CA ASP A 355 -7.27 22.42 21.62
C ASP A 355 -6.90 21.06 21.03
N VAL A 356 -7.89 20.31 20.50
CA VAL A 356 -7.62 19.04 19.82
C VAL A 356 -6.80 19.36 18.58
N PRO A 357 -5.60 18.78 18.40
CA PRO A 357 -4.75 19.10 17.27
C PRO A 357 -5.35 18.65 15.94
N GLY A 358 -4.67 19.02 14.85
CA GLY A 358 -4.98 18.53 13.51
C GLY A 358 -6.09 19.26 12.76
N THR A 359 -6.20 18.94 11.48
CA THR A 359 -7.20 19.47 10.56
C THR A 359 -8.56 18.81 10.76
N GLY A 360 -9.63 19.40 10.20
CA GLY A 360 -10.96 18.79 10.27
C GLY A 360 -11.02 17.39 9.64
N ALA A 361 -10.21 17.15 8.61
CA ALA A 361 -10.06 15.84 7.99
C ALA A 361 -9.48 14.79 8.94
N GLU A 362 -8.44 15.17 9.69
CA GLU A 362 -7.72 14.27 10.60
C GLU A 362 -8.58 13.93 11.81
N ARG A 363 -9.28 14.92 12.36
CA ARG A 363 -10.25 14.71 13.46
C ARG A 363 -11.41 13.81 13.05
N ASN A 364 -11.95 14.01 11.85
CA ASN A 364 -13.02 13.16 11.29
C ASN A 364 -12.54 11.70 11.08
N ARG A 365 -11.33 11.50 10.54
CA ARG A 365 -10.72 10.17 10.40
C ARG A 365 -10.49 9.49 11.75
N PHE A 366 -9.99 10.24 12.72
CA PHE A 366 -9.81 9.74 14.08
C PHE A 366 -11.14 9.33 14.72
N LEU A 367 -12.20 10.13 14.55
CA LEU A 367 -13.55 9.77 15.01
C LEU A 367 -14.07 8.48 14.36
N PHE A 368 -13.81 8.26 13.06
CA PHE A 368 -14.12 6.99 12.40
C PHE A 368 -13.30 5.81 12.97
N ARG A 369 -12.02 6.01 13.31
CA ARG A 369 -11.18 4.99 13.97
C ARG A 369 -11.71 4.63 15.36
N LEU A 370 -12.10 5.61 16.18
CA LEU A 370 -12.73 5.40 17.49
C LEU A 370 -14.04 4.61 17.39
N ARG A 371 -14.86 4.90 16.37
CA ARG A 371 -16.07 4.13 16.06
C ARG A 371 -15.72 2.68 15.69
N LYS A 372 -14.80 2.47 14.75
CA LYS A 372 -14.42 1.14 14.25
C LYS A 372 -13.80 0.26 15.35
N SER A 373 -13.04 0.85 16.27
CA SER A 373 -12.43 0.16 17.43
C SER A 373 -13.38 -0.09 18.61
N GLY A 374 -14.62 0.38 18.53
CA GLY A 374 -15.62 0.25 19.60
C GLY A 374 -15.31 1.09 20.86
N LYS A 375 -14.33 2.00 20.81
CA LYS A 375 -14.00 2.90 21.94
C LYS A 375 -15.17 3.82 22.32
N LEU A 376 -15.91 4.34 21.33
CA LEU A 376 -17.10 5.17 21.60
C LEU A 376 -18.17 4.44 22.41
N LYS A 377 -18.41 3.15 22.08
CA LYS A 377 -19.37 2.31 22.81
C LYS A 377 -18.91 2.03 24.24
N ARG A 378 -17.59 1.79 24.44
CA ARG A 378 -17.00 1.58 25.77
C ARG A 378 -17.04 2.84 26.64
N ALA A 379 -17.00 4.02 26.02
CA ALA A 379 -17.15 5.30 26.70
C ALA A 379 -18.62 5.66 27.04
N GLY A 380 -19.58 4.75 26.82
CA GLY A 380 -20.99 4.98 27.14
C GLY A 380 -21.72 5.94 26.20
N ILE A 381 -21.15 6.27 25.04
CA ILE A 381 -21.82 7.13 24.07
C ILE A 381 -22.87 6.31 23.29
N GLU A 382 -24.14 6.60 23.55
CA GLU A 382 -25.27 5.97 22.86
C GLU A 382 -25.78 6.81 21.68
N THR A 383 -26.15 6.12 20.60
CA THR A 383 -26.87 6.73 19.46
C THR A 383 -28.37 6.57 19.68
N SER A 384 -29.03 7.61 20.18
CA SER A 384 -30.47 7.61 20.49
C SER A 384 -31.36 7.98 19.30
N LYS A 385 -30.81 8.59 18.24
CA LYS A 385 -31.55 9.00 17.03
C LYS A 385 -31.06 8.25 15.80
N ARG A 386 -32.00 7.63 15.08
CA ARG A 386 -31.75 6.99 13.79
C ARG A 386 -31.96 7.99 12.65
N THR A 387 -31.01 8.07 11.73
CA THR A 387 -31.19 8.82 10.49
C THR A 387 -32.14 8.07 9.55
N SER A 388 -33.29 8.68 9.26
CA SER A 388 -34.34 8.11 8.42
C SER A 388 -34.46 8.88 7.09
N ILE A 389 -33.68 8.45 6.10
CA ILE A 389 -33.92 8.78 4.68
C ILE A 389 -34.14 7.43 3.99
N THR A 390 -35.31 7.24 3.38
CA THR A 390 -35.73 5.98 2.75
C THR A 390 -35.12 5.84 1.35
N TRP A 391 -35.16 4.63 0.79
CA TRP A 391 -34.68 4.40 -0.58
C TRP A 391 -35.50 5.15 -1.61
N ASP A 392 -36.81 5.20 -1.42
CA ASP A 392 -37.74 5.92 -2.32
C ASP A 392 -37.46 7.43 -2.29
N GLN A 393 -37.13 7.97 -1.11
CA GLN A 393 -36.70 9.37 -0.98
C GLN A 393 -35.35 9.64 -1.67
N MET A 394 -34.44 8.66 -1.67
CA MET A 394 -33.13 8.80 -2.32
C MET A 394 -33.18 8.56 -3.82
N GLU A 395 -34.24 7.92 -4.32
CA GLU A 395 -34.34 7.51 -5.72
C GLU A 395 -34.00 8.67 -6.66
N PRO A 396 -34.56 9.89 -6.55
CA PRO A 396 -34.29 10.96 -7.51
C PRO A 396 -32.80 11.30 -7.70
N TYR A 397 -31.97 11.23 -6.66
CA TYR A 397 -30.56 11.69 -6.69
C TYR A 397 -29.51 10.60 -6.45
N LEU A 398 -29.93 9.34 -6.26
CA LEU A 398 -29.01 8.23 -5.95
C LEU A 398 -27.89 8.08 -6.99
N PHE A 399 -28.23 8.18 -8.28
CA PHE A 399 -27.27 8.09 -9.39
C PHE A 399 -26.24 9.23 -9.34
N ALA A 400 -26.68 10.45 -9.02
CA ALA A 400 -25.83 11.63 -8.95
C ALA A 400 -24.78 11.47 -7.84
N SER A 401 -25.19 10.93 -6.69
CA SER A 401 -24.26 10.59 -5.61
C SER A 401 -23.26 9.51 -6.01
N GLU A 402 -23.68 8.49 -6.76
CA GLU A 402 -22.79 7.44 -7.27
C GLU A 402 -21.74 8.00 -8.24
N ILE A 403 -22.17 8.82 -9.20
CA ILE A 403 -21.30 9.43 -10.21
C ILE A 403 -20.32 10.42 -9.55
N ALA A 404 -20.81 11.32 -8.70
CA ALA A 404 -19.96 12.27 -7.98
C ALA A 404 -18.92 11.57 -7.10
N TRP A 405 -19.31 10.48 -6.43
CA TRP A 405 -18.37 9.67 -5.66
C TRP A 405 -17.31 9.04 -6.56
N ARG A 406 -17.70 8.42 -7.67
CA ARG A 406 -16.76 7.82 -8.64
C ARG A 406 -15.75 8.85 -9.15
N GLN A 407 -16.22 10.04 -9.52
CA GLN A 407 -15.37 11.09 -10.08
C GLN A 407 -14.34 11.63 -9.11
N ILE A 408 -14.75 11.92 -7.86
CA ILE A 408 -13.79 12.37 -6.86
C ILE A 408 -12.82 11.23 -6.52
N SER A 409 -13.31 10.00 -6.42
CA SER A 409 -12.45 8.85 -6.19
C SER A 409 -11.36 8.74 -7.28
N ASP A 410 -11.72 8.89 -8.55
CA ASP A 410 -10.78 8.85 -9.68
C ASP A 410 -9.78 10.02 -9.67
N LEU A 411 -10.21 11.23 -9.28
CA LEU A 411 -9.32 12.40 -9.17
C LEU A 411 -8.30 12.31 -8.02
N TYR A 412 -8.58 11.50 -6.99
CA TYR A 412 -7.75 11.40 -5.79
C TYR A 412 -7.31 9.94 -5.52
N ALA A 413 -6.80 9.27 -6.56
CA ALA A 413 -6.17 7.95 -6.46
C ALA A 413 -7.06 6.86 -5.80
N ASN A 414 -8.30 6.73 -6.26
CA ASN A 414 -9.29 5.77 -5.78
C ASN A 414 -9.66 5.93 -4.28
N MET A 415 -9.69 7.17 -3.81
CA MET A 415 -10.08 7.54 -2.44
C MET A 415 -11.40 6.86 -2.01
N SER A 416 -11.41 6.31 -0.79
CA SER A 416 -12.61 5.69 -0.22
C SER A 416 -13.65 6.73 0.20
N LEU A 417 -14.92 6.30 0.33
CA LEU A 417 -15.98 7.20 0.78
C LEU A 417 -15.76 7.73 2.20
N ASP A 418 -15.19 6.92 3.10
CA ASP A 418 -14.88 7.38 4.46
C ASP A 418 -13.86 8.52 4.41
N GLU A 419 -12.84 8.43 3.55
CA GLU A 419 -11.79 9.45 3.41
C GLU A 419 -12.31 10.73 2.73
N LEU A 420 -13.13 10.57 1.68
CA LEU A 420 -13.80 11.66 0.98
C LEU A 420 -14.68 12.46 1.94
N LEU A 421 -15.58 11.78 2.67
CA LEU A 421 -16.50 12.44 3.59
C LEU A 421 -15.81 12.98 4.84
N SER A 422 -14.62 12.46 5.17
CA SER A 422 -13.85 12.96 6.30
C SER A 422 -13.21 14.31 6.00
N ASP A 423 -12.78 14.62 4.77
CA ASP A 423 -12.26 15.96 4.42
C ASP A 423 -13.41 16.91 4.04
N PRO A 424 -13.72 17.95 4.84
CA PRO A 424 -14.84 18.85 4.57
C PRO A 424 -14.78 19.53 3.20
N ARG A 425 -13.57 19.78 2.65
CA ARG A 425 -13.40 20.41 1.33
C ARG A 425 -13.75 19.44 0.20
N LEU A 426 -13.38 18.17 0.36
CA LEU A 426 -13.72 17.13 -0.62
C LEU A 426 -15.21 16.77 -0.55
N ALA A 427 -15.78 16.77 0.66
CA ALA A 427 -17.21 16.58 0.85
C ALA A 427 -18.04 17.73 0.24
N ASP A 428 -17.57 18.99 0.31
CA ASP A 428 -18.20 20.12 -0.40
C ASP A 428 -18.07 19.99 -1.93
N LYS A 429 -16.89 19.58 -2.43
CA LYS A 429 -16.70 19.28 -3.86
C LYS A 429 -17.64 18.17 -4.34
N PHE A 430 -17.84 17.14 -3.51
CA PHE A 430 -18.78 16.05 -3.77
C PHE A 430 -20.21 16.56 -3.87
N ASP A 431 -20.63 17.42 -2.94
CA ASP A 431 -21.98 18.00 -2.97
C ASP A 431 -22.23 18.81 -4.25
N LYS A 432 -21.27 19.64 -4.65
CA LYS A 432 -21.35 20.46 -5.87
C LYS A 432 -21.47 19.60 -7.13
N LEU A 433 -20.69 18.52 -7.22
CA LEU A 433 -20.77 17.59 -8.34
C LEU A 433 -22.11 16.85 -8.37
N ALA A 434 -22.56 16.31 -7.23
CA ALA A 434 -23.85 15.61 -7.16
C ALA A 434 -25.02 16.55 -7.49
N MET A 435 -24.95 17.80 -7.01
CA MET A 435 -25.94 18.84 -7.31
C MET A 435 -26.00 19.21 -8.78
N ALA A 436 -24.85 19.23 -9.48
CA ALA A 436 -24.83 19.47 -10.92
C ALA A 436 -25.59 18.40 -11.71
N TYR A 437 -25.54 17.14 -11.27
CA TYR A 437 -26.27 16.03 -11.89
C TYR A 437 -27.74 15.96 -11.50
N SER A 438 -28.11 16.44 -10.31
CA SER A 438 -29.46 16.34 -9.78
C SER A 438 -29.71 17.43 -8.74
N PRO A 439 -30.06 18.67 -9.12
CA PRO A 439 -30.23 19.79 -8.20
C PRO A 439 -31.49 19.63 -7.32
N GLY A 440 -31.57 20.43 -6.25
CA GLY A 440 -32.76 20.50 -5.38
C GLY A 440 -32.69 19.67 -4.09
N PHE A 441 -31.56 18.99 -3.82
CA PHE A 441 -31.34 18.22 -2.60
C PHE A 441 -30.19 18.80 -1.76
N THR A 442 -30.20 18.50 -0.47
CA THR A 442 -29.21 19.01 0.49
C THR A 442 -27.90 18.23 0.42
N SER A 443 -26.79 18.81 0.89
CA SER A 443 -25.51 18.09 1.06
C SER A 443 -25.65 16.77 1.81
N LEU A 444 -26.46 16.78 2.86
CA LEU A 444 -26.76 15.60 3.65
C LEU A 444 -27.43 14.50 2.81
N ASP A 445 -28.37 14.87 1.94
CA ASP A 445 -29.07 13.91 1.08
C ASP A 445 -28.07 13.15 0.20
N TYR A 446 -27.21 13.86 -0.53
CA TYR A 446 -26.21 13.21 -1.40
C TYR A 446 -25.20 12.36 -0.62
N ARG A 447 -24.64 12.91 0.47
CA ARG A 447 -23.61 12.20 1.26
C ARG A 447 -24.20 10.94 1.91
N TRP A 448 -25.45 11.02 2.36
CA TRP A 448 -26.16 9.88 2.94
C TRP A 448 -26.54 8.83 1.88
N ALA A 449 -26.94 9.25 0.67
CA ALA A 449 -27.15 8.35 -0.45
C ALA A 449 -25.88 7.56 -0.80
N ALA A 450 -24.72 8.20 -0.86
CA ALA A 450 -23.44 7.51 -1.08
C ALA A 450 -23.13 6.48 0.02
N LEU A 451 -23.36 6.83 1.30
CA LEU A 451 -23.20 5.89 2.43
C LEU A 451 -24.14 4.68 2.33
N LYS A 452 -25.38 4.90 1.85
CA LYS A 452 -26.38 3.85 1.64
C LYS A 452 -26.02 2.95 0.45
N LEU A 453 -25.56 3.52 -0.65
CA LEU A 453 -25.02 2.79 -1.79
C LEU A 453 -23.88 1.87 -1.37
N ARG A 454 -22.86 2.39 -0.68
CA ARG A 454 -21.75 1.59 -0.16
C ARG A 454 -22.23 0.43 0.72
N LYS A 455 -23.17 0.70 1.65
CA LYS A 455 -23.67 -0.31 2.58
C LYS A 455 -24.47 -1.41 1.89
N GLU A 456 -25.24 -1.07 0.86
CA GLU A 456 -26.13 -2.00 0.17
C GLU A 456 -25.47 -2.67 -1.04
N GLY A 457 -24.44 -2.07 -1.63
CA GLY A 457 -23.76 -2.58 -2.81
C GLY A 457 -23.13 -3.96 -2.59
N SER A 458 -22.47 -4.17 -1.43
CA SER A 458 -21.94 -5.50 -1.04
C SER A 458 -23.03 -6.59 -0.99
N LYS A 459 -24.22 -6.25 -0.48
CA LYS A 459 -25.37 -7.17 -0.48
C LYS A 459 -25.94 -7.35 -1.89
N GLY A 460 -26.00 -6.28 -2.67
CA GLY A 460 -26.41 -6.30 -4.08
C GLY A 460 -25.55 -7.26 -4.91
N ARG A 461 -24.23 -7.22 -4.75
CA ARG A 461 -23.30 -8.17 -5.40
C ARG A 461 -23.53 -9.60 -4.95
N SER A 462 -23.71 -9.83 -3.65
CA SER A 462 -23.99 -11.16 -3.11
C SER A 462 -25.28 -11.74 -3.71
N ARG A 463 -26.34 -10.94 -3.79
CA ARG A 463 -27.59 -11.28 -4.48
C ARG A 463 -27.38 -11.55 -5.97
N ALA A 464 -26.56 -10.73 -6.65
CA ALA A 464 -26.23 -10.89 -8.06
C ALA A 464 -25.39 -12.14 -8.37
N GLN A 465 -24.66 -12.68 -7.38
CA GLN A 465 -23.93 -13.94 -7.50
C GLN A 465 -24.84 -15.14 -7.23
N ALA A 466 -25.81 -15.00 -6.32
CA ALA A 466 -26.77 -16.04 -5.96
C ALA A 466 -27.88 -16.22 -7.01
N SER A 467 -28.17 -15.20 -7.82
CA SER A 467 -29.24 -15.22 -8.83
C SER A 467 -28.69 -15.25 -10.25
N THR A 468 -29.32 -16.05 -11.11
CA THR A 468 -29.09 -16.02 -12.56
C THR A 468 -29.71 -14.76 -13.20
N PRO A 469 -29.22 -14.30 -14.37
CA PRO A 469 -29.85 -13.19 -15.09
C PRO A 469 -31.35 -13.40 -15.34
N LYS A 470 -31.75 -14.64 -15.64
CA LYS A 470 -33.15 -15.03 -15.81
C LYS A 470 -33.97 -14.82 -14.55
N GLN A 471 -33.46 -15.22 -13.37
CA GLN A 471 -34.14 -15.00 -12.08
C GLN A 471 -34.22 -13.52 -11.71
N LEU A 472 -33.24 -12.71 -12.13
CA LEU A 472 -33.26 -11.26 -11.96
C LEU A 472 -34.14 -10.54 -13.00
N GLY A 473 -34.71 -11.25 -13.97
CA GLY A 473 -35.52 -10.66 -15.04
C GLY A 473 -34.71 -9.82 -16.04
N ILE A 474 -33.39 -10.01 -16.13
CA ILE A 474 -32.50 -9.21 -16.98
C ILE A 474 -31.77 -10.04 -18.03
N ARG A 475 -31.38 -9.38 -19.11
CA ARG A 475 -30.54 -9.92 -20.20
C ARG A 475 -29.59 -8.85 -20.70
N LYS A 476 -28.60 -9.24 -21.52
CA LYS A 476 -27.80 -8.24 -22.23
C LYS A 476 -28.69 -7.40 -23.15
N PHE A 477 -28.34 -6.12 -23.31
CA PHE A 477 -29.03 -5.18 -24.17
C PHE A 477 -28.83 -5.62 -25.62
N LYS A 478 -29.92 -5.58 -26.38
CA LYS A 478 -29.97 -5.79 -27.83
C LYS A 478 -30.02 -4.42 -28.50
N LYS A 479 -29.70 -4.37 -29.79
CA LYS A 479 -29.79 -3.14 -30.59
C LYS A 479 -31.17 -2.47 -30.50
N ALA A 480 -32.25 -3.24 -30.39
CA ALA A 480 -33.61 -2.72 -30.25
C ALA A 480 -33.92 -2.06 -28.90
N ASP A 481 -33.10 -2.33 -27.87
CA ASP A 481 -33.27 -1.72 -26.54
C ASP A 481 -32.60 -0.34 -26.44
N VAL A 482 -31.80 0.03 -27.44
CA VAL A 482 -30.95 1.22 -27.44
C VAL A 482 -31.58 2.30 -28.30
N LYS A 483 -31.74 3.50 -27.74
CA LYS A 483 -32.23 4.68 -28.46
C LYS A 483 -31.34 5.87 -28.13
N ARG A 484 -31.03 6.70 -29.13
CA ARG A 484 -30.35 7.98 -28.89
C ARG A 484 -31.22 8.86 -28.00
N LEU A 485 -30.65 9.45 -26.95
CA LEU A 485 -31.35 10.21 -25.94
C LEU A 485 -32.18 11.36 -26.54
N SER A 486 -31.62 12.08 -27.52
CA SER A 486 -32.30 13.15 -28.27
C SER A 486 -33.51 12.70 -29.10
N LYS A 487 -33.71 11.40 -29.29
CA LYS A 487 -34.85 10.81 -30.01
C LYS A 487 -35.88 10.17 -29.08
N ILE A 488 -35.70 10.25 -27.76
CA ILE A 488 -36.63 9.69 -26.79
C ILE A 488 -37.60 10.80 -26.38
N ASP A 489 -38.89 10.56 -26.61
CA ASP A 489 -39.93 11.35 -25.96
C ASP A 489 -40.11 10.84 -24.53
N PHE A 490 -39.59 11.58 -23.55
CA PHE A 490 -39.66 11.20 -22.13
C PHE A 490 -41.10 11.07 -21.63
N ALA A 491 -42.04 11.86 -22.17
CA ALA A 491 -43.44 11.80 -21.77
C ALA A 491 -44.10 10.46 -22.13
N SER A 492 -43.59 9.80 -23.18
CA SER A 492 -44.05 8.50 -23.68
C SER A 492 -43.45 7.28 -22.97
N LEU A 493 -42.50 7.47 -22.04
CA LEU A 493 -41.92 6.37 -21.28
C LEU A 493 -42.91 5.79 -20.27
N ASP A 494 -42.93 4.47 -20.14
CA ASP A 494 -43.75 3.79 -19.13
C ASP A 494 -43.22 4.08 -17.71
N GLN A 495 -44.13 4.32 -16.77
CA GLN A 495 -43.84 4.48 -15.35
C GLN A 495 -43.66 3.10 -14.68
N VAL A 496 -42.56 2.41 -15.02
CA VAL A 496 -42.33 1.02 -14.60
C VAL A 496 -40.93 0.81 -14.04
N PRO A 497 -40.73 -0.25 -13.23
CA PRO A 497 -39.40 -0.63 -12.80
C PRO A 497 -38.54 -1.07 -13.99
N ALA A 498 -37.32 -0.57 -14.06
CA ALA A 498 -36.42 -0.85 -15.16
C ALA A 498 -34.97 -0.85 -14.73
N VAL A 499 -34.15 -1.50 -15.54
CA VAL A 499 -32.71 -1.30 -15.55
C VAL A 499 -32.32 -0.58 -16.82
N TYR A 500 -31.35 0.31 -16.73
CA TYR A 500 -30.93 1.13 -17.85
C TYR A 500 -29.42 1.29 -17.89
N ALA A 501 -28.89 1.63 -19.05
CA ALA A 501 -27.50 2.02 -19.21
C ALA A 501 -27.34 3.13 -20.24
N LEU A 502 -26.36 3.99 -20.02
CA LEU A 502 -25.96 5.07 -20.90
C LEU A 502 -24.76 4.64 -21.73
N ARG A 503 -24.75 5.02 -22.99
CA ARG A 503 -23.64 4.76 -23.92
C ARG A 503 -23.20 6.05 -24.61
N ASP A 504 -21.91 6.19 -24.83
CA ASP A 504 -21.35 7.26 -25.64
C ASP A 504 -21.51 6.99 -27.16
N GLY A 505 -21.14 7.96 -27.98
CA GLY A 505 -21.16 7.84 -29.44
C GLY A 505 -20.24 6.75 -30.02
N ASP A 506 -19.26 6.30 -29.23
CA ASP A 506 -18.28 5.26 -29.58
C ASP A 506 -18.71 3.86 -29.10
N ASN A 507 -19.97 3.70 -28.69
CA ASN A 507 -20.58 2.46 -28.23
C ASN A 507 -20.10 1.95 -26.86
N HIS A 508 -19.33 2.73 -26.09
CA HIS A 508 -18.92 2.38 -24.73
C HIS A 508 -20.04 2.68 -23.75
N TYR A 509 -20.21 1.82 -22.75
CA TYR A 509 -21.14 2.09 -21.66
C TYR A 509 -20.48 3.05 -20.67
N VAL A 510 -21.17 4.14 -20.32
CA VAL A 510 -20.66 5.16 -19.39
C VAL A 510 -21.34 5.09 -18.03
N TYR A 511 -22.60 4.69 -17.95
CA TYR A 511 -23.32 4.45 -16.68
C TYR A 511 -24.35 3.33 -16.80
N ALA A 512 -24.70 2.67 -15.70
CA ALA A 512 -25.78 1.71 -15.61
C ALA A 512 -26.49 1.83 -14.26
N GLY A 513 -27.82 1.79 -14.26
CA GLY A 513 -28.65 1.97 -13.07
C GLY A 513 -29.89 1.08 -13.05
N GLU A 514 -30.59 1.11 -11.93
CA GLU A 514 -31.92 0.53 -11.76
C GLU A 514 -32.85 1.56 -11.09
N THR A 515 -34.15 1.46 -11.34
CA THR A 515 -35.15 2.40 -10.83
C THR A 515 -36.52 1.73 -10.72
N SER A 516 -37.32 2.12 -9.74
CA SER A 516 -38.73 1.75 -9.58
C SER A 516 -39.60 2.41 -10.64
N ASP A 517 -39.16 3.58 -11.12
CA ASP A 517 -39.91 4.46 -11.99
C ASP A 517 -38.99 5.03 -13.07
N LEU A 518 -38.95 4.33 -14.20
CA LEU A 518 -38.15 4.71 -15.36
C LEU A 518 -38.46 6.12 -15.86
N LYS A 519 -39.75 6.49 -15.94
CA LYS A 519 -40.16 7.79 -16.46
C LYS A 519 -39.62 8.90 -15.57
N SER A 520 -39.93 8.86 -14.27
CA SER A 520 -39.47 9.86 -13.31
C SER A 520 -37.94 9.93 -13.25
N ARG A 521 -37.25 8.79 -13.34
CA ARG A 521 -35.78 8.75 -13.39
C ARG A 521 -35.22 9.53 -14.57
N ILE A 522 -35.67 9.22 -15.79
CA ILE A 522 -35.09 9.79 -17.01
C ILE A 522 -35.46 11.27 -17.13
N GLU A 523 -36.68 11.63 -16.76
CA GLU A 523 -37.10 13.04 -16.69
C GLU A 523 -36.26 13.83 -15.69
N ALA A 524 -36.04 13.32 -14.47
CA ALA A 524 -35.22 14.01 -13.48
C ALA A 524 -33.74 14.08 -13.89
N GLN A 525 -33.21 13.04 -14.53
CA GLN A 525 -31.79 12.92 -14.86
C GLN A 525 -31.36 13.73 -16.09
N PHE A 526 -32.27 13.97 -17.04
CA PHE A 526 -31.95 14.58 -18.35
C PHE A 526 -32.82 15.79 -18.71
N CYS A 527 -33.54 16.37 -17.73
CA CYS A 527 -34.26 17.63 -17.90
C CYS A 527 -33.31 18.78 -18.25
N GLU A 528 -33.87 19.85 -18.83
CA GLU A 528 -33.11 21.00 -19.31
C GLU A 528 -32.19 21.61 -18.23
N SER A 529 -32.64 21.69 -16.97
CA SER A 529 -31.85 22.23 -15.86
C SER A 529 -30.69 21.34 -15.40
N THR A 530 -30.74 20.03 -15.67
CA THR A 530 -29.62 19.12 -15.35
C THR A 530 -28.63 19.05 -16.51
N ARG A 531 -29.06 19.27 -17.76
CA ARG A 531 -28.22 19.19 -18.97
C ARG A 531 -26.95 20.03 -18.92
N GLU A 532 -26.94 21.15 -18.20
CA GLU A 532 -25.75 22.00 -18.03
C GLU A 532 -24.67 21.37 -17.12
N GLY A 533 -25.04 20.43 -16.23
CA GLY A 533 -24.11 19.71 -15.35
C GLY A 533 -23.45 18.49 -16.00
N TRP A 534 -23.98 17.99 -17.11
CA TRP A 534 -23.48 16.83 -17.85
C TRP A 534 -22.19 17.03 -18.69
N PRO A 535 -21.90 18.20 -19.32
CA PRO A 535 -20.75 18.40 -20.21
C PRO A 535 -19.39 18.36 -19.53
N ALA A 536 -19.33 18.26 -18.19
CA ALA A 536 -18.08 18.32 -17.43
C ALA A 536 -17.11 17.13 -17.67
N PHE A 537 -17.45 16.17 -18.54
CA PHE A 537 -16.68 14.91 -18.73
C PHE A 537 -16.41 14.54 -20.18
N GLY A 538 -16.45 15.50 -21.10
CA GLY A 538 -16.04 15.26 -22.50
C GLY A 538 -16.98 14.34 -23.29
N VAL A 539 -18.17 14.03 -22.75
CA VAL A 539 -19.24 13.32 -23.45
C VAL A 539 -20.33 14.32 -23.79
N ASP A 540 -20.57 14.52 -25.09
CA ASP A 540 -21.68 15.32 -25.57
C ASP A 540 -23.00 14.59 -25.26
N ILE A 541 -23.84 15.19 -24.43
CA ILE A 541 -25.14 14.64 -24.02
C ILE A 541 -26.04 14.30 -25.22
N ASP A 542 -25.92 15.03 -26.32
CA ASP A 542 -26.71 14.80 -27.54
C ASP A 542 -26.28 13.54 -28.30
N THR A 543 -25.07 13.04 -28.01
CA THR A 543 -24.54 11.79 -28.56
C THR A 543 -24.88 10.57 -27.71
N LEU A 544 -25.37 10.76 -26.48
CA LEU A 544 -25.68 9.66 -25.58
C LEU A 544 -26.82 8.78 -26.11
N GLU A 545 -26.69 7.48 -25.90
CA GLU A 545 -27.74 6.51 -26.11
C GLU A 545 -28.19 5.89 -24.78
N LEU A 546 -29.49 5.69 -24.63
CA LEU A 546 -30.11 5.04 -23.49
C LEU A 546 -30.54 3.62 -23.88
N ALA A 547 -30.05 2.63 -23.14
CA ALA A 547 -30.43 1.23 -23.25
C ALA A 547 -31.36 0.86 -22.09
N ILE A 548 -32.51 0.24 -22.35
CA ILE A 548 -33.54 -0.01 -21.32
C ILE A 548 -34.02 -1.47 -21.34
N VAL A 549 -34.17 -2.09 -20.18
CA VAL A 549 -34.87 -3.36 -19.99
C VAL A 549 -35.81 -3.24 -18.79
N GLN A 550 -37.11 -3.42 -19.01
CA GLN A 550 -38.12 -3.44 -17.95
C GLN A 550 -37.97 -4.68 -17.06
N VAL A 551 -38.27 -4.54 -15.77
CA VAL A 551 -38.21 -5.61 -14.78
C VAL A 551 -39.44 -5.56 -13.87
N GLY A 552 -39.77 -6.67 -13.19
CA GLY A 552 -41.00 -6.72 -12.37
C GLY A 552 -40.96 -5.87 -11.10
N SER A 553 -39.78 -5.67 -10.52
CA SER A 553 -39.56 -4.82 -9.33
C SER A 553 -38.07 -4.50 -9.23
N ILE A 554 -37.69 -3.49 -8.45
CA ILE A 554 -36.30 -3.29 -8.01
C ILE A 554 -36.07 -3.65 -6.54
N THR A 555 -37.13 -3.74 -5.73
CA THR A 555 -37.02 -3.92 -4.28
C THR A 555 -36.62 -5.34 -3.91
N ASP A 556 -37.07 -6.32 -4.69
CA ASP A 556 -36.82 -7.76 -4.53
C ASP A 556 -35.33 -8.15 -4.66
N ALA A 557 -34.60 -7.45 -5.52
CA ALA A 557 -33.20 -7.73 -5.82
C ALA A 557 -32.38 -6.45 -5.95
N ARG A 558 -32.60 -5.50 -5.03
CA ARG A 558 -31.94 -4.19 -4.99
C ARG A 558 -30.43 -4.27 -5.24
N LEU A 559 -29.94 -3.42 -6.13
CA LEU A 559 -28.58 -3.33 -6.67
C LEU A 559 -28.04 -4.61 -7.32
N ALA A 560 -28.76 -5.73 -7.30
CA ALA A 560 -28.28 -6.99 -7.88
C ALA A 560 -28.31 -6.93 -9.41
N ARG A 561 -29.32 -6.26 -9.96
CA ARG A 561 -29.46 -6.07 -11.40
C ARG A 561 -28.43 -5.08 -11.90
N GLN A 562 -28.30 -3.93 -11.24
CA GLN A 562 -27.22 -2.97 -11.49
C GLN A 562 -25.85 -3.66 -11.44
N SER A 563 -25.55 -4.43 -10.38
CA SER A 563 -24.30 -5.19 -10.24
C SER A 563 -24.02 -6.15 -11.41
N ARG A 564 -25.06 -6.72 -12.03
CA ARG A 564 -24.91 -7.53 -13.25
C ARG A 564 -24.60 -6.71 -14.48
N LEU A 565 -25.24 -5.55 -14.65
CA LEU A 565 -24.91 -4.62 -15.72
C LEU A 565 -23.46 -4.15 -15.62
N LEU A 566 -23.00 -3.80 -14.41
CA LEU A 566 -21.60 -3.41 -14.17
C LEU A 566 -20.62 -4.51 -14.64
N LYS A 567 -20.93 -5.78 -14.32
CA LYS A 567 -20.09 -6.91 -14.76
C LYS A 567 -20.10 -7.12 -16.27
N TRP A 568 -21.21 -6.85 -16.95
CA TRP A 568 -21.32 -7.07 -18.40
C TRP A 568 -20.65 -5.98 -19.22
N TYR A 569 -20.67 -4.75 -18.71
CA TYR A 569 -20.37 -3.57 -19.53
C TYR A 569 -19.25 -2.69 -18.97
N SER A 570 -18.87 -2.86 -17.71
CA SER A 570 -17.82 -2.06 -17.05
C SER A 570 -17.96 -0.55 -17.28
N PRO A 571 -19.13 0.04 -16.97
CA PRO A 571 -19.36 1.46 -17.21
C PRO A 571 -18.44 2.34 -16.38
N GLN A 572 -18.03 3.47 -16.96
CA GLN A 572 -16.99 4.34 -16.40
C GLN A 572 -17.42 5.11 -15.15
N TRP A 573 -18.67 5.58 -15.09
CA TRP A 573 -19.18 6.49 -14.06
C TRP A 573 -19.83 5.80 -12.86
N ASN A 574 -20.08 4.50 -12.93
CA ASN A 574 -20.54 3.76 -11.75
C ASN A 574 -19.40 3.51 -10.78
N PHE A 575 -19.74 3.45 -9.51
CA PHE A 575 -18.78 2.99 -8.52
C PHE A 575 -18.63 1.46 -8.60
N ASN A 576 -17.48 0.98 -9.10
CA ASN A 576 -17.21 -0.45 -9.25
C ASN A 576 -16.50 -1.00 -8.00
N GLU A 577 -17.22 -1.76 -7.17
CA GLU A 577 -16.67 -2.40 -5.96
C GLU A 577 -15.72 -3.58 -6.27
N ARG A 578 -14.63 -3.32 -7.01
CA ARG A 578 -13.33 -3.92 -6.72
C ARG A 578 -12.68 -3.32 -5.46
N LEU A 579 -13.31 -2.30 -4.85
CA LEU A 579 -12.94 -1.69 -3.58
C LEU A 579 -13.96 -2.03 -2.49
N ALA A 580 -13.45 -2.51 -1.35
CA ALA A 580 -14.07 -2.79 -0.05
C ALA A 580 -15.02 -4.02 0.08
N VAL A 581 -14.43 -5.19 0.42
CA VAL A 581 -14.53 -5.78 1.78
C VAL A 581 -13.14 -6.25 2.19
#